data_AF-A0A2D9UF32-F1
#
_entry.id   AF-A0A2D9UF32-F1
#
_cell.length_a   1.000
_cell.length_b   1.000
_cell.length_c   1.000
_cell.angle_alpha   90.00
_cell.angle_beta   90.00
_cell.angle_gamma   90.00
#
_symmetry.space_group_name_H-M   'P 1'
#
loop_
_entity.id
_entity.type
_entity.pdbx_description
1 polymer ?
#
loop_
_entity_poly.entity_id
_entity_poly.type
_entity_poly.pdbx_seq_one_letter_code
_entity_poly.pdbx_strand_id
1 'polypeptide(L)' 'MSTTIIISIGIISICLMGIAIKILIKPNGQFSGTCASNNPFLNKEGEKCSYCGADPGDQCKKEENPDEK' A
#
# COMPACT_ATOMS: atom_id res chain seq x y z
N MET A 1 -24.07 -26.06 1.39
CA MET A 1 -22.97 -25.09 1.31
C MET A 1 -23.20 -24.23 0.08
N SER A 2 -23.51 -22.94 0.25
CA SER A 2 -23.99 -22.09 -0.83
C SER A 2 -22.90 -21.87 -1.88
N THR A 3 -23.18 -22.16 -3.14
CA THR A 3 -22.22 -22.02 -4.27
C THR A 3 -21.62 -20.62 -4.37
N THR A 4 -22.39 -19.60 -3.97
CA THR A 4 -21.94 -18.21 -3.85
C THR A 4 -20.76 -18.02 -2.88
N ILE A 5 -20.74 -18.77 -1.77
CA ILE A 5 -19.68 -18.68 -0.77
C ILE A 5 -18.37 -19.26 -1.34
N ILE A 6 -18.45 -20.40 -2.03
CA ILE A 6 -17.28 -21.05 -2.64
C ILE A 6 -16.66 -20.14 -3.71
N ILE A 7 -17.51 -19.55 -4.57
CA ILE A 7 -17.05 -18.62 -5.61
C ILE A 7 -16.44 -17.36 -4.99
N SER A 8 -17.08 -16.79 -3.96
CA SER A 8 -16.59 -15.58 -3.30
C SER A 8 -15.21 -15.79 -2.67
N ILE A 9 -15.03 -16.90 -1.93
CA ILE A 9 -13.74 -17.26 -1.34
C ILE A 9 -12.69 -17.50 -2.43
N GLY A 10 -13.06 -18.17 -3.52
CA GLY A 10 -12.18 -18.38 -4.66
C GLY A 10 -11.64 -17.07 -5.23
N ILE A 11 -12.50 -16.09 -5.51
CA ILE A 11 -12.10 -14.79 -6.07
C ILE A 11 -11.19 -14.02 -5.10
N ILE A 12 -11.55 -13.96 -3.81
CA ILE A 12 -10.75 -13.26 -2.79
C ILE A 12 -9.35 -13.91 -2.69
N SER A 13 -9.29 -15.25 -2.68
CA SER A 13 -8.02 -15.98 -2.60
C SER A 13 -7.10 -15.67 -3.78
N ILE A 14 -7.64 -15.54 -5.00
CA ILE A 14 -6.86 -15.20 -6.19
C ILE A 14 -6.31 -13.76 -6.09
N CYS A 15 -7.11 -12.81 -5.61
CA CYS A 15 -6.64 -11.43 -5.42
C CYS A 15 -5.48 -11.35 -4.42
N LEU A 16 -5.59 -12.02 -3.28
CA LEU A 16 -4.53 -12.06 -2.26
C LEU A 16 -3.28 -12.77 -2.78
N MET A 17 -3.45 -13.88 -3.50
CA MET A 17 -2.37 -14.62 -4.13
C MET A 17 -1.61 -13.74 -5.13
N GLY A 18 -2.32 -12.96 -5.96
CA GLY A 18 -1.70 -12.05 -6.92
C GLY A 18 -0.86 -10.95 -6.27
N ILE A 19 -1.33 -10.40 -5.14
CA ILE A 19 -0.56 -9.41 -4.36
C ILE A 19 0.68 -10.06 -3.75
N ALA A 20 0.56 -11.25 -3.16
CA ALA A 20 1.67 -11.97 -2.55
C ALA A 20 2.77 -12.31 -3.56
N ILE A 21 2.40 -12.82 -4.74
CA ILE A 21 3.33 -13.13 -5.83
C ILE A 21 4.09 -11.87 -6.27
N LYS A 22 3.40 -10.72 -6.36
CA LYS A 22 4.01 -9.45 -6.75
C LYS A 22 5.09 -8.98 -5.77
N ILE A 23 4.93 -9.26 -4.47
CA ILE A 23 5.95 -8.96 -3.44
C ILE A 23 7.19 -9.84 -3.64
N LEU A 24 6.98 -11.14 -3.87
CA LEU A 24 8.06 -12.11 -4.07
C LEU A 24 8.89 -11.84 -5.33
N ILE A 25 8.25 -11.38 -6.41
CA ILE A 25 8.92 -11.07 -7.68
C ILE A 25 9.63 -9.71 -7.63
N LYS A 26 9.25 -8.80 -6.73
CA LYS A 26 9.82 -7.44 -6.70
C LYS A 26 11.12 -7.41 -5.89
N PRO A 27 12.26 -7.03 -6.49
CA PRO A 27 13.53 -6.94 -5.78
C PRO A 27 13.42 -5.91 -4.65
N ASN A 28 13.81 -6.30 -3.44
CA ASN A 28 13.66 -5.59 -2.15
C ASN A 28 12.27 -5.65 -1.48
N GLY A 29 11.28 -6.37 -2.02
CA GLY A 29 10.00 -6.62 -1.34
C GLY A 29 9.17 -5.37 -1.00
N GLN A 30 9.60 -4.18 -1.45
CA GLN A 30 8.96 -2.93 -1.11
C GLN A 30 7.78 -2.68 -2.03
N PHE A 31 6.64 -2.40 -1.41
CA PHE A 31 5.50 -1.83 -2.09
C PHE A 31 5.86 -0.40 -2.51
N SER A 32 5.93 -0.16 -3.83
CA SER A 32 6.11 1.19 -4.36
C SER A 32 4.94 2.07 -3.88
N GLY A 33 5.23 3.04 -2.99
CA GLY A 33 4.25 4.00 -2.51
C GLY A 33 3.23 3.43 -1.53
N THR A 34 3.67 2.87 -0.41
CA THR A 34 2.78 2.48 0.71
C THR A 34 1.96 3.64 1.27
N CYS A 35 2.40 4.89 1.04
CA CYS A 35 1.66 6.09 1.40
C CYS A 35 0.86 6.62 0.19
N ALA A 36 -0.47 6.53 0.26
CA ALA A 36 -1.36 7.04 -0.78
C ALA A 36 -1.17 8.54 -1.06
N SER A 37 -0.87 9.32 -0.01
CA SER A 37 -0.62 10.76 -0.10
C SER A 37 0.73 11.10 -0.76
N ASN A 38 1.65 10.15 -0.85
CA ASN A 38 2.90 10.29 -1.60
C ASN A 38 2.91 9.50 -2.93
N ASN A 39 1.75 9.01 -3.37
CA ASN A 39 1.67 8.29 -4.64
C ASN A 39 1.71 9.30 -5.81
N PRO A 40 2.71 9.28 -6.71
CA PRO A 40 2.81 10.23 -7.83
C PRO A 40 1.64 10.15 -8.82
N PHE A 41 0.88 9.04 -8.82
CA PHE A 41 -0.33 8.92 -9.63
C PHE A 41 -1.52 9.72 -9.05
N LEU A 42 -1.56 9.89 -7.73
CA LEU A 42 -2.63 10.59 -7.01
C LEU A 42 -2.23 12.04 -6.69
N ASN A 43 -1.00 12.23 -6.23
CA ASN A 43 -0.44 13.54 -5.90
C ASN A 43 0.25 14.13 -7.13
N LYS A 44 -0.56 14.70 -8.03
CA LYS A 44 -0.11 15.31 -9.29
C LYS A 44 0.50 16.69 -9.12
N GLU A 45 0.14 17.36 -8.04
CA GLU A 45 0.52 18.75 -7.73
C GLU A 45 1.85 18.80 -6.94
N GLY A 46 2.39 17.65 -6.55
CA GLY A 46 3.65 17.57 -5.81
C GLY A 46 3.53 18.13 -4.39
N GLU A 47 2.35 18.00 -3.78
CA GLU A 47 2.12 18.46 -2.43
C GLU A 47 2.87 17.60 -1.41
N LYS A 48 3.30 18.20 -0.31
CA LYS A 48 3.88 17.43 0.81
C LYS A 48 2.80 16.52 1.39
N CYS A 49 3.22 15.34 1.84
CA CYS A 49 2.30 14.37 2.44
C CYS A 49 1.59 15.00 3.65
N SER A 50 0.26 15.12 3.61
CA SER A 50 -0.51 15.79 4.67
C SER A 50 -0.47 15.07 6.02
N TYR A 51 -0.04 13.81 6.05
CA TYR A 51 0.04 12.98 7.26
C TYR A 51 1.40 13.06 7.97
N CYS A 52 2.49 13.09 7.21
CA CYS A 52 3.86 13.02 7.74
C CYS A 52 4.75 14.20 7.35
N GLY A 53 4.30 15.08 6.46
CA GLY A 53 5.05 16.24 5.97
C GLY A 53 6.18 15.91 4.99
N ALA A 54 6.35 14.65 4.60
CA ALA A 54 7.40 14.22 3.67
C ALA A 54 7.22 14.85 2.29
N ASP A 55 8.35 15.16 1.64
CA ASP A 55 8.39 15.66 0.27
C ASP A 55 8.01 14.55 -0.75
N PRO A 56 7.53 14.95 -1.94
CA PRO A 56 7.11 14.00 -2.98
C PRO A 56 8.25 13.03 -3.35
N GLY A 57 8.01 11.73 -3.21
CA GLY A 57 8.99 10.68 -3.45
C GLY A 57 9.83 10.24 -2.24
N ASP A 58 9.81 11.00 -1.13
CA ASP A 58 10.47 10.59 0.11
C ASP A 58 9.61 9.65 0.95
N GLN A 59 10.23 8.64 1.56
CA GLN A 59 9.51 7.78 2.50
C GLN A 59 9.19 8.56 3.78
N CYS A 60 7.97 8.44 4.31
CA CYS A 60 7.63 9.00 5.62
C CYS A 60 8.56 8.38 6.67
N LYS A 61 9.44 9.20 7.27
CA LYS A 61 10.38 8.78 8.32
C LYS A 61 9.86 9.04 9.73
N LYS A 62 8.54 9.06 9.95
CA LYS A 62 8.03 9.10 11.33
C LYS A 62 8.38 7.76 11.97
N GLU A 63 9.55 7.72 12.61
CA GLU A 63 9.93 6.67 13.54
C GLU A 63 8.82 6.52 14.58
N GLU A 64 8.58 5.29 15.02
CA GLU A 64 7.62 4.99 16.06
C GLU A 64 7.88 5.90 17.27
N ASN A 65 6.96 6.79 17.57
CA ASN A 65 6.80 7.29 18.92
C ASN A 65 5.32 7.12 19.24
N PRO A 66 4.94 6.30 20.24
CA PRO A 66 3.55 5.97 20.54
C PRO A 66 2.68 7.17 20.96
N ASP A 67 3.29 8.35 21.14
CA ASP A 67 2.66 9.51 21.78
C ASP A 67 3.07 10.82 21.09
N GLU A 68 2.63 11.08 19.86
CA GLU A 68 2.63 12.47 19.37
C GLU A 68 1.36 12.77 18.55
N LYS A 69 0.29 12.92 19.34
CA LYS A 69 -0.92 13.75 19.20
C LYS A 69 -1.53 13.99 17.82
#